data_AF-A0A7U9NGD0-F1
#
_entry.id   AF-A0A7U9NGD0-F1
#
_cell.length_a   1.000
_cell.length_b   1.000
_cell.length_c   1.000
_cell.angle_alpha   90.00
_cell.angle_beta   90.00
_cell.angle_gamma   90.00
#
_symmetry.space_group_name_H-M   'P 1'
#
loop_
_entity.id
_entity.type
_entity.pdbx_description
1 polymer ?
#
loop_
_entity_poly.entity_id
_entity_poly.type
_entity_poly.pdbx_seq_one_letter_code
_entity_poly.pdbx_strand_id
1 'polypeptide(L)'
;MKKQQLSAEQKRLETDIWIIALVTLGVFLFYGATGKQLMNFVTNSNISVVLRLLLNAGVQFGVAGLGITIVCILRKENFTHFGLTRKKLFKTIIGTIICFVPSICYVFLSGQFIGYQPFSILITNDVIASGIPFSILGMALIVLVWGFFEGFNYVVICDKINRRYPTTNQWLDYGAIICAIVCILFHPFSTSFWGIIEIITTFIAIYGMLIVKKKTGNAWGCVFAFCFIWNAI
;
A
#
# COMPACT_ATOMS: atom_id res chain seq x y z
N MET A 1 14.60 -18.72 -29.72
CA MET A 1 14.69 -17.28 -29.35
C MET A 1 16.02 -17.06 -28.62
N LYS A 2 16.92 -16.19 -29.12
CA LYS A 2 18.14 -15.79 -28.39
C LYS A 2 17.71 -15.13 -27.07
N LYS A 3 18.23 -15.60 -25.93
CA LYS A 3 18.05 -14.89 -24.64
C LYS A 3 18.59 -13.48 -24.83
N GLN A 4 17.71 -12.48 -24.74
CA GLN A 4 18.10 -11.09 -24.80
C GLN A 4 19.01 -10.80 -23.60
N GLN A 5 20.25 -10.38 -23.86
CA GLN A 5 21.22 -10.15 -22.79
C GLN A 5 20.85 -8.87 -22.03
N LEU A 6 20.44 -9.03 -20.78
CA LEU A 6 20.03 -7.91 -19.94
C LEU A 6 21.21 -6.98 -19.65
N SER A 7 20.94 -5.67 -19.67
CA SER A 7 21.89 -4.67 -19.20
C SER A 7 22.14 -4.81 -17.69
N ALA A 8 23.23 -4.21 -17.19
CA ALA A 8 23.53 -4.19 -15.76
C ALA A 8 22.40 -3.56 -14.93
N GLU A 9 21.77 -2.49 -15.46
CA GLU A 9 20.61 -1.86 -14.81
C GLU A 9 19.40 -2.79 -14.79
N GLN A 10 19.10 -3.48 -15.89
CA GLN A 10 17.97 -4.41 -15.95
C GLN A 10 18.15 -5.59 -14.97
N LYS A 11 19.36 -6.14 -14.86
CA LYS A 11 19.68 -7.19 -13.87
C LYS A 11 19.48 -6.67 -12.44
N ARG A 12 19.94 -5.44 -12.17
CA ARG A 12 19.75 -4.79 -10.87
C ARG A 12 18.27 -4.62 -10.53
N LEU A 13 17.47 -4.10 -11.46
CA LEU A 13 16.02 -3.93 -11.27
C LEU A 13 15.31 -5.27 -11.06
N GLU A 14 15.74 -6.31 -11.76
CA GLU A 14 15.22 -7.66 -11.58
C GLU A 14 15.52 -8.20 -10.17
N THR A 15 16.75 -7.99 -9.68
CA THR A 15 17.09 -8.30 -8.27
C THR A 15 16.25 -7.48 -7.28
N ASP A 16 16.03 -6.19 -7.53
CA ASP A 16 15.21 -5.33 -6.68
C ASP A 16 13.77 -5.86 -6.57
N ILE A 17 13.17 -6.21 -7.70
CA ILE A 17 11.81 -6.78 -7.77
C ILE A 17 11.74 -8.11 -7.01
N TRP A 18 12.73 -8.98 -7.18
CA TRP A 18 12.79 -10.25 -6.45
C TRP A 18 12.94 -10.07 -4.94
N ILE A 19 13.78 -9.14 -4.48
CA ILE A 19 13.91 -8.84 -3.04
C ILE A 19 12.56 -8.39 -2.48
N ILE A 20 11.89 -7.44 -3.15
CA ILE A 20 10.58 -6.95 -2.69
C ILE A 20 9.57 -8.09 -2.67
N ALA A 21 9.48 -8.88 -3.74
CA ALA A 21 8.54 -10.00 -3.84
C ALA A 21 8.78 -11.06 -2.76
N LEU A 22 10.02 -11.51 -2.56
CA LEU A 22 10.35 -12.55 -1.60
C LEU A 22 10.12 -12.10 -0.15
N VAL A 23 10.46 -10.85 0.19
CA VAL A 23 10.21 -10.31 1.53
C VAL A 23 8.70 -10.20 1.77
N THR A 24 7.97 -9.61 0.82
CA THR A 24 6.52 -9.42 0.93
C THR A 24 5.80 -10.77 1.07
N LEU A 25 6.11 -11.72 0.19
CA LEU A 25 5.51 -13.07 0.22
C LEU A 25 5.93 -13.84 1.47
N GLY A 26 7.17 -13.72 1.92
CA GLY A 26 7.63 -14.37 3.15
C GLY A 26 6.82 -13.93 4.37
N VAL A 27 6.62 -12.62 4.53
CA VAL A 27 5.80 -12.09 5.64
C VAL A 27 4.33 -12.44 5.45
N PHE A 28 3.80 -12.34 4.23
CA PHE A 28 2.40 -12.67 3.95
C PHE A 28 2.09 -14.15 4.22
N LEU A 29 2.96 -15.07 3.81
CA LEU A 29 2.81 -16.51 4.08
C LEU A 29 2.94 -16.81 5.57
N PHE A 30 3.86 -16.13 6.27
CA PHE A 30 3.96 -16.23 7.73
C PHE A 30 2.66 -15.77 8.41
N TYR A 31 2.09 -14.63 7.99
CA TYR A 31 0.80 -14.17 8.47
C TYR A 31 -0.32 -15.15 8.12
N GLY A 32 -0.36 -15.68 6.90
CA GLY A 32 -1.35 -16.69 6.50
C GLY A 32 -1.31 -17.96 7.38
N ALA A 33 -0.11 -18.42 7.75
CA ALA A 33 0.08 -19.59 8.61
C ALA A 33 -0.23 -19.33 10.09
N THR A 34 -0.04 -18.09 10.57
CA THR A 34 -0.14 -17.74 12.01
C THR A 34 -1.26 -16.72 12.31
N GLY A 35 -2.09 -16.40 11.32
CA GLY A 35 -2.98 -15.24 11.34
C GLY A 35 -4.01 -15.30 12.45
N LYS A 36 -4.51 -16.50 12.78
CA LYS A 36 -5.44 -16.67 13.91
C LYS A 36 -4.80 -16.34 15.25
N GLN A 37 -3.57 -16.82 15.49
CA GLN A 37 -2.82 -16.53 16.71
C GLN A 37 -2.47 -15.05 16.82
N LEU A 38 -2.00 -14.46 15.72
CA LEU A 38 -1.67 -13.03 15.65
C LEU A 38 -2.92 -12.16 15.88
N MET A 39 -4.04 -12.49 15.25
CA MET A 39 -5.30 -11.74 15.42
C MET A 39 -5.83 -11.85 16.84
N ASN A 40 -5.78 -13.06 17.44
CA ASN A 40 -6.14 -13.23 18.85
C ASN A 40 -5.27 -12.39 19.79
N PHE A 41 -3.97 -12.23 19.49
CA PHE A 41 -3.09 -11.36 20.25
C PHE A 41 -3.47 -9.88 20.08
N VAL A 42 -3.68 -9.42 18.84
CA VAL A 42 -4.00 -8.01 18.52
C VAL A 42 -5.37 -7.59 19.05
N THR A 43 -6.34 -8.51 19.15
CA THR A 43 -7.70 -8.21 19.62
C THR A 43 -7.90 -8.42 21.12
N ASN A 44 -6.92 -9.01 21.82
CA ASN A 44 -7.05 -9.27 23.27
C ASN A 44 -6.79 -7.99 24.09
N SER A 45 -7.86 -7.36 24.58
CA SER A 45 -7.80 -6.15 25.39
C SER A 45 -7.03 -6.29 26.72
N ASN A 46 -6.76 -7.51 27.18
CA ASN A 46 -5.92 -7.76 28.37
C ASN A 46 -4.42 -7.56 28.09
N ILE A 47 -4.01 -7.49 26.82
CA ILE A 47 -2.62 -7.25 26.42
C ILE A 47 -2.41 -5.75 26.21
N SER A 48 -1.25 -5.24 26.65
CA SER A 48 -0.86 -3.84 26.43
C SER A 48 -1.05 -3.42 24.97
N VAL A 49 -1.77 -2.32 24.75
CA VAL A 49 -2.02 -1.76 23.41
C VAL A 49 -0.72 -1.47 22.64
N VAL A 50 0.37 -1.13 23.35
CA VAL A 50 1.68 -0.91 22.74
C VAL A 50 2.19 -2.19 22.08
N LEU A 51 2.11 -3.34 22.77
CA LEU A 51 2.54 -4.62 22.22
C LEU A 51 1.65 -5.06 21.06
N ARG A 52 0.32 -4.88 21.19
CA ARG A 52 -0.64 -5.18 20.13
C ARG A 52 -0.37 -4.36 18.88
N LEU A 53 -0.10 -3.07 19.04
CA LEU A 53 0.23 -2.16 17.95
C LEU A 53 1.57 -2.51 17.30
N LEU A 54 2.62 -2.76 18.08
CA LEU A 54 3.94 -3.10 17.54
C LEU A 54 3.91 -4.41 16.72
N LEU A 55 3.19 -5.43 17.21
CA LEU A 55 3.02 -6.67 16.47
C LEU A 55 2.27 -6.43 15.15
N ASN A 56 1.13 -5.74 15.22
CA ASN A 56 0.32 -5.45 14.04
C ASN A 56 1.09 -4.61 13.01
N ALA A 57 1.78 -3.56 13.48
CA ALA A 57 2.62 -2.69 12.66
C ALA A 57 3.81 -3.43 12.07
N GLY A 58 4.42 -4.35 12.80
CA GLY A 58 5.53 -5.18 12.31
C GLY A 58 5.11 -6.06 11.14
N VAL A 59 3.93 -6.71 11.23
CA VAL A 59 3.38 -7.51 10.14
C VAL A 59 3.03 -6.62 8.94
N GLN A 60 2.30 -5.52 9.16
CA GLN A 60 1.90 -4.61 8.09
C GLN A 60 3.12 -4.01 7.38
N PHE A 61 4.12 -3.53 8.14
CA PHE A 61 5.37 -3.03 7.57
C PHE A 61 6.12 -4.13 6.84
N GLY A 62 6.13 -5.35 7.36
CA GLY A 62 6.76 -6.50 6.70
C GLY A 62 6.18 -6.78 5.30
N VAL A 63 4.84 -6.74 5.18
CA VAL A 63 4.15 -6.93 3.89
C VAL A 63 4.32 -5.70 2.98
N ALA A 64 4.11 -4.51 3.51
CA ALA A 64 3.87 -3.31 2.72
C ALA A 64 4.99 -2.26 2.78
N GLY A 65 6.15 -2.54 3.38
CA GLY A 65 7.21 -1.53 3.56
C GLY A 65 8.64 -2.06 3.66
N LEU A 66 8.84 -3.25 4.22
CA LEU A 66 10.17 -3.78 4.50
C LEU A 66 10.95 -4.07 3.21
N GLY A 67 10.32 -4.71 2.22
CA GLY A 67 10.95 -5.05 0.95
C GLY A 67 11.47 -3.80 0.20
N ILE A 68 10.64 -2.75 0.10
CA ILE A 68 11.04 -1.50 -0.56
C ILE A 68 12.13 -0.76 0.22
N THR A 69 12.10 -0.84 1.56
CA THR A 69 13.10 -0.20 2.43
C THR A 69 14.45 -0.87 2.28
N ILE A 70 14.50 -2.21 2.28
CA ILE A 70 15.72 -2.99 2.03
C ILE A 70 16.32 -2.60 0.67
N VAL A 71 15.52 -2.60 -0.39
CA VAL A 71 16.00 -2.21 -1.73
C VAL A 71 16.54 -0.79 -1.73
N CYS A 72 15.83 0.18 -1.13
CA CYS A 72 16.27 1.57 -1.09
C CYS A 72 17.61 1.72 -0.35
N ILE A 73 17.79 1.03 0.78
CA ILE A 73 19.06 1.00 1.52
C ILE A 73 20.18 0.39 0.67
N LEU A 74 19.96 -0.79 0.08
CA LEU A 74 20.95 -1.49 -0.75
C LEU A 74 21.37 -0.67 -1.98
N ARG A 75 20.44 0.11 -2.54
CA ARG A 75 20.69 0.95 -3.71
C ARG A 75 21.09 2.39 -3.38
N LYS A 76 21.12 2.75 -2.09
CA LYS A 76 21.34 4.11 -1.61
C LYS A 76 20.37 5.11 -2.27
N GLU A 77 19.13 4.68 -2.51
CA GLU A 77 18.05 5.48 -3.09
C GLU A 77 17.22 6.10 -1.96
N ASN A 78 17.11 7.42 -1.94
CA ASN A 78 16.21 8.10 -1.00
C ASN A 78 14.76 7.98 -1.47
N PHE A 79 13.80 7.89 -0.54
CA PHE A 79 12.37 7.87 -0.90
C PHE A 79 11.92 9.11 -1.67
N THR A 80 12.58 10.25 -1.50
CA THR A 80 12.31 11.46 -2.28
C THR A 80 12.54 11.28 -3.78
N HIS A 81 13.40 10.33 -4.19
CA HIS A 81 13.63 9.98 -5.59
C HIS A 81 12.36 9.50 -6.30
N PHE A 82 11.41 8.90 -5.57
CA PHE A 82 10.19 8.35 -6.13
C PHE A 82 9.03 9.35 -6.23
N GLY A 83 9.30 10.64 -6.01
CA GLY A 83 8.33 11.71 -6.25
C GLY A 83 7.67 12.28 -4.99
N LEU A 84 8.30 12.17 -3.82
CA LEU A 84 7.87 12.93 -2.63
C LEU A 84 8.28 14.40 -2.81
N THR A 85 7.45 15.16 -3.53
CA THR A 85 7.71 16.56 -3.89
C THR A 85 6.49 17.44 -3.61
N ARG A 86 6.71 18.74 -3.43
CA ARG A 86 5.60 19.72 -3.31
C ARG A 86 5.04 20.14 -4.67
N LYS A 87 5.75 19.88 -5.77
CA LYS A 87 5.30 20.26 -7.13
C LYS A 87 4.04 19.49 -7.51
N LYS A 88 3.03 20.19 -8.04
CA LYS A 88 1.75 19.59 -8.49
C LYS A 88 0.99 18.81 -7.40
N LEU A 89 1.23 19.11 -6.11
CA LEU A 89 0.61 18.42 -4.97
C LEU A 89 -0.93 18.43 -5.05
N PHE A 90 -1.52 19.60 -5.28
CA PHE A 90 -2.98 19.71 -5.42
C PHE A 90 -3.53 18.85 -6.56
N LYS A 91 -2.86 18.86 -7.73
CA LYS A 91 -3.27 18.07 -8.90
C LYS A 91 -3.18 16.56 -8.63
N THR A 92 -2.15 16.11 -7.91
CA THR A 92 -2.01 14.68 -7.57
C THR A 92 -3.10 14.24 -6.58
N ILE A 93 -3.41 15.04 -5.56
CA ILE A 93 -4.46 14.73 -4.58
C ILE A 93 -5.83 14.63 -5.25
N ILE A 94 -6.23 15.65 -6.02
CA ILE A 94 -7.52 15.65 -6.72
C ILE A 94 -7.62 14.50 -7.73
N GLY A 95 -6.55 14.27 -8.50
CA GLY A 95 -6.50 13.14 -9.45
C GLY A 95 -6.68 11.80 -8.75
N THR A 96 -6.02 11.59 -7.62
CA THR A 96 -6.16 10.35 -6.85
C THR A 96 -7.56 10.20 -6.25
N ILE A 97 -8.15 11.26 -5.69
CA ILE A 97 -9.53 11.21 -5.17
C ILE A 97 -10.50 10.75 -6.27
N ILE A 98 -10.39 11.30 -7.48
CA ILE A 98 -11.23 10.91 -8.63
C ILE A 98 -11.10 9.41 -8.93
N CYS A 99 -9.88 8.85 -8.89
CA CYS A 99 -9.66 7.42 -9.11
C CYS A 99 -10.31 6.53 -8.03
N PHE A 100 -10.51 7.06 -6.83
CA PHE A 100 -11.13 6.34 -5.72
C PHE A 100 -12.66 6.51 -5.66
N VAL A 101 -13.26 7.43 -6.43
CA VAL A 101 -14.72 7.63 -6.47
C VAL A 101 -15.48 6.33 -6.70
N PRO A 102 -15.11 5.44 -7.65
CA PRO A 102 -15.81 4.17 -7.83
C PRO A 102 -15.76 3.27 -6.59
N SER A 103 -14.62 3.22 -5.90
CA SER A 103 -14.45 2.43 -4.66
C SER A 103 -15.27 3.01 -3.52
N ILE A 104 -15.28 4.35 -3.38
CA ILE A 104 -16.15 5.03 -2.41
C ILE A 104 -17.61 4.71 -2.72
N CYS A 105 -18.07 4.88 -3.96
CA CYS A 105 -19.43 4.52 -4.34
C CYS A 105 -19.77 3.06 -4.03
N TYR A 106 -18.84 2.12 -4.28
CA TYR A 106 -19.03 0.72 -3.90
C TYR A 106 -19.30 0.55 -2.41
N VAL A 107 -18.45 1.11 -1.53
CA VAL A 107 -18.58 0.99 -0.07
C VAL A 107 -19.92 1.53 0.43
N PHE A 108 -20.39 2.65 -0.12
CA PHE A 108 -21.69 3.23 0.23
C PHE A 108 -22.86 2.41 -0.32
N LEU A 109 -22.81 1.98 -1.58
CA LEU A 109 -23.92 1.28 -2.24
C LEU A 109 -24.06 -0.18 -1.77
N SER A 110 -22.98 -0.82 -1.33
CA SER A 110 -22.99 -2.17 -0.77
C SER A 110 -23.46 -2.21 0.68
N GLY A 111 -23.59 -1.06 1.35
CA GLY A 111 -23.95 -0.94 2.76
C GLY A 111 -22.81 -1.26 3.73
N GLN A 112 -21.56 -1.31 3.25
CA GLN A 112 -20.38 -1.58 4.08
C GLN A 112 -19.87 -0.36 4.86
N PHE A 113 -20.32 0.85 4.50
CA PHE A 113 -19.90 2.07 5.18
C PHE A 113 -20.37 2.11 6.64
N ILE A 114 -19.43 2.04 7.58
CA ILE A 114 -19.71 2.08 9.03
C ILE A 114 -19.30 3.42 9.69
N GLY A 115 -18.72 4.34 8.92
CA GLY A 115 -18.29 5.65 9.40
C GLY A 115 -16.93 6.05 8.81
N TYR A 116 -16.64 7.35 8.84
CA TYR A 116 -15.38 7.88 8.31
C TYR A 116 -14.37 8.13 9.45
N GLN A 117 -13.23 7.44 9.42
CA GLN A 117 -12.15 7.62 10.40
C GLN A 117 -10.77 7.56 9.72
N PRO A 118 -10.17 8.70 9.36
CA PRO A 118 -8.79 8.75 8.85
C PRO A 118 -7.79 8.11 9.80
N PHE A 119 -6.73 7.53 9.23
CA PHE A 119 -5.66 6.89 10.00
C PHE A 119 -6.18 5.77 10.92
N SER A 120 -7.19 5.02 10.47
CA SER A 120 -7.81 3.98 11.26
C SER A 120 -7.28 2.59 10.92
N ILE A 121 -7.12 1.79 11.97
CA ILE A 121 -6.85 0.37 11.95
C ILE A 121 -7.70 -0.28 13.03
N LEU A 122 -7.71 -1.61 13.07
CA LEU A 122 -8.51 -2.41 14.00
C LEU A 122 -8.47 -1.95 15.47
N ILE A 123 -7.32 -1.47 15.96
CA ILE A 123 -7.10 -1.07 17.35
C ILE A 123 -6.94 0.45 17.55
N THR A 124 -7.30 1.29 16.57
CA THR A 124 -7.09 2.75 16.65
C THR A 124 -7.78 3.37 17.87
N ASN A 125 -8.99 2.92 18.21
CA ASN A 125 -9.71 3.45 19.37
C ASN A 125 -8.98 3.13 20.70
N ASP A 126 -8.41 1.92 20.83
CA ASP A 126 -7.58 1.56 21.99
C ASP A 126 -6.31 2.40 22.06
N VAL A 127 -5.69 2.69 20.90
CA VAL A 127 -4.49 3.54 20.82
C VAL A 127 -4.81 4.96 21.26
N ILE A 128 -5.92 5.54 20.80
CA ILE A 128 -6.37 6.88 21.21
C ILE A 128 -6.68 6.90 22.71
N ALA A 129 -7.34 5.87 23.23
CA ALA A 129 -7.70 5.75 24.64
C ALA A 129 -6.49 5.54 25.58
N SER A 130 -5.30 5.22 25.05
CA SER A 130 -4.09 4.91 25.84
C SER A 130 -3.46 6.12 26.56
N GLY A 131 -3.98 7.33 26.34
CA GLY A 131 -3.49 8.56 26.97
C GLY A 131 -2.17 9.06 26.37
N ILE A 132 -1.64 10.17 26.89
CA ILE A 132 -0.37 10.76 26.45
C ILE A 132 0.78 10.16 27.29
N PRO A 133 1.93 9.78 26.70
CA PRO A 133 2.34 10.03 25.31
C PRO A 133 1.99 8.92 24.30
N PHE A 134 1.44 7.79 24.76
CA PHE A 134 1.30 6.58 23.95
C PHE A 134 0.35 6.74 22.76
N SER A 135 -0.74 7.50 22.92
CA SER A 135 -1.66 7.84 21.82
C SER A 135 -0.96 8.58 20.68
N ILE A 136 -0.13 9.59 20.98
CA ILE A 136 0.61 10.37 19.97
C ILE A 136 1.59 9.47 19.22
N LEU A 137 2.40 8.70 19.96
CA LEU A 137 3.38 7.79 19.37
C LEU A 137 2.72 6.67 18.56
N GLY A 138 1.62 6.12 19.07
CA GLY A 138 0.86 5.08 18.40
C GLY A 138 0.21 5.58 17.11
N MET A 139 -0.43 6.75 17.14
CA MET A 139 -1.00 7.36 15.94
C MET A 139 0.09 7.71 14.92
N ALA A 140 1.26 8.21 15.35
CA ALA A 140 2.39 8.45 14.46
C ALA A 140 2.87 7.16 13.77
N LEU A 141 2.92 6.04 14.51
CA LEU A 141 3.25 4.74 13.95
C LEU A 141 2.18 4.25 12.96
N ILE A 142 0.89 4.46 13.24
CA ILE A 142 -0.20 4.10 12.33
C ILE A 142 -0.08 4.87 11.01
N VAL A 143 0.10 6.20 11.09
CA VAL A 143 0.29 7.07 9.92
C VAL A 143 1.52 6.64 9.12
N LEU A 144 2.61 6.27 9.79
CA LEU A 144 3.83 5.83 9.11
C LEU A 144 3.65 4.50 8.37
N VAL A 145 3.03 3.51 9.01
CA VAL A 145 2.97 2.14 8.46
C VAL A 145 1.81 1.99 7.46
N TRP A 146 0.58 2.29 7.87
CA TRP A 146 -0.61 2.15 7.02
C TRP A 146 -0.83 3.35 6.12
N GLY A 147 -0.53 4.57 6.58
CA GLY A 147 -0.67 5.76 5.74
C GLY A 147 0.45 5.87 4.70
N PHE A 148 1.70 5.91 5.17
CA PHE A 148 2.86 6.14 4.31
C PHE A 148 3.34 4.87 3.61
N PHE A 149 3.80 3.84 4.32
CA PHE A 149 4.43 2.69 3.67
C PHE A 149 3.46 1.91 2.77
N GLU A 150 2.21 1.71 3.21
CA GLU A 150 1.22 1.01 2.40
C GLU A 150 0.90 1.71 1.08
N GLY A 151 0.69 3.03 1.09
CA GLY A 151 0.46 3.78 -0.15
C GLY A 151 1.74 3.97 -0.98
N PHE A 152 2.88 4.17 -0.32
CA PHE A 152 4.15 4.50 -0.97
C PHE A 152 4.85 3.28 -1.57
N ASN A 153 4.64 2.06 -1.06
CA ASN A 153 5.25 0.87 -1.65
C ASN A 153 4.83 0.65 -3.10
N TYR A 154 3.56 0.92 -3.43
CA TYR A 154 3.06 0.79 -4.79
C TYR A 154 3.83 1.71 -5.73
N VAL A 155 4.23 2.89 -5.27
CA VAL A 155 5.00 3.84 -6.05
C VAL A 155 6.40 3.31 -6.37
N VAL A 156 7.09 2.75 -5.38
CA VAL A 156 8.44 2.19 -5.55
C VAL A 156 8.39 0.95 -6.44
N ILE A 157 7.46 0.02 -6.18
CA ILE A 157 7.29 -1.20 -6.95
C ILE A 157 6.95 -0.87 -8.41
N CYS A 158 5.99 0.03 -8.62
CA CYS A 158 5.59 0.48 -9.95
C CYS A 158 6.78 1.10 -10.72
N ASP A 159 7.59 1.94 -10.07
CA ASP A 159 8.78 2.53 -10.70
C ASP A 159 9.81 1.47 -11.12
N LYS A 160 10.11 0.52 -10.24
CA LYS A 160 11.07 -0.56 -10.51
C LYS A 160 10.61 -1.46 -11.66
N ILE A 161 9.33 -1.84 -11.67
CA ILE A 161 8.74 -2.65 -12.73
C ILE A 161 8.75 -1.90 -14.06
N ASN A 162 8.30 -0.64 -14.08
CA ASN A 162 8.22 0.14 -15.32
C ASN A 162 9.58 0.45 -15.92
N ARG A 163 10.61 0.62 -15.08
CA ARG A 163 12.00 0.74 -15.56
C ARG A 163 12.54 -0.57 -16.12
N ARG A 164 12.12 -1.70 -15.56
CA ARG A 164 12.52 -3.04 -16.04
C ARG A 164 11.79 -3.44 -17.32
N TYR A 165 10.52 -3.04 -17.45
CA TYR A 165 9.62 -3.36 -18.54
C TYR A 165 8.99 -2.07 -19.09
N PRO A 166 9.77 -1.25 -19.82
CA PRO A 166 9.27 -0.01 -20.38
C PRO A 166 8.21 -0.29 -21.45
N THR A 167 7.21 0.59 -21.52
CA THR A 167 6.11 0.53 -22.47
C THR A 167 5.97 1.88 -23.18
N THR A 168 5.69 1.85 -24.48
CA THR A 168 5.36 3.05 -25.26
C THR A 168 3.86 3.39 -25.19
N ASN A 169 3.03 2.44 -24.78
CA ASN A 169 1.60 2.66 -24.64
C ASN A 169 1.29 3.24 -23.25
N GLN A 170 0.78 4.48 -23.23
CA GLN A 170 0.43 5.20 -22.01
C GLN A 170 -0.63 4.52 -21.13
N TRP A 171 -1.43 3.60 -21.70
CA TRP A 171 -2.46 2.83 -20.99
C TRP A 171 -1.96 1.47 -20.48
N LEU A 172 -0.85 0.96 -21.01
CA LEU A 172 -0.26 -0.32 -20.59
C LEU A 172 0.90 -0.10 -19.62
N ASP A 173 0.59 0.47 -18.46
CA ASP A 173 1.57 0.65 -17.38
C ASP A 173 1.71 -0.63 -16.54
N TYR A 174 2.73 -1.44 -16.84
CA TYR A 174 2.92 -2.76 -16.20
C TYR A 174 3.11 -2.66 -14.69
N GLY A 175 3.81 -1.63 -14.21
CA GLY A 175 3.98 -1.37 -12.79
C GLY A 175 2.63 -1.16 -12.10
N ALA A 176 1.78 -0.30 -12.66
CA ALA A 176 0.46 -0.03 -12.11
C ALA A 176 -0.48 -1.25 -12.18
N ILE A 177 -0.46 -1.98 -13.30
CA ILE A 177 -1.26 -3.20 -13.48
C ILE A 177 -0.86 -4.26 -12.46
N ILE A 178 0.44 -4.54 -12.32
CA ILE A 178 0.92 -5.55 -11.37
C ILE A 178 0.59 -5.13 -9.93
N CYS A 179 0.79 -3.86 -9.58
CA CYS A 179 0.42 -3.33 -8.26
C CYS A 179 -1.07 -3.53 -7.96
N ALA A 180 -1.96 -3.22 -8.91
CA ALA A 180 -3.40 -3.40 -8.75
C ALA A 180 -3.78 -4.89 -8.58
N ILE A 181 -3.19 -5.77 -9.40
CA ILE A 181 -3.42 -7.22 -9.30
C ILE A 181 -2.94 -7.75 -7.93
N VAL A 182 -1.73 -7.41 -7.51
CA VAL A 182 -1.17 -7.85 -6.23
C VAL A 182 -1.99 -7.32 -5.05
N CYS A 183 -2.46 -6.06 -5.12
CA CYS A 183 -3.37 -5.50 -4.12
C CYS A 183 -4.62 -6.38 -3.97
N ILE A 184 -5.29 -6.72 -5.07
CA ILE A 184 -6.48 -7.59 -5.05
C ILE A 184 -6.16 -8.97 -4.45
N LEU A 185 -5.00 -9.56 -4.77
CA LEU A 185 -4.61 -10.88 -4.26
C LEU A 185 -4.33 -10.91 -2.76
N PHE A 186 -4.07 -9.76 -2.13
CA PHE A 186 -3.90 -9.65 -0.68
C PHE A 186 -5.21 -9.40 0.09
N HIS A 187 -6.32 -9.15 -0.62
CA HIS A 187 -7.62 -8.90 0.00
C HIS A 187 -8.54 -10.13 -0.12
N PRO A 188 -9.51 -10.30 0.81
CA PRO A 188 -10.49 -11.36 0.69
C PRO A 188 -11.22 -11.32 -0.65
N PHE A 189 -11.26 -12.45 -1.35
CA PHE A 189 -11.87 -12.57 -2.67
C PHE A 189 -13.31 -13.12 -2.55
N SER A 190 -14.26 -12.46 -3.22
CA SER A 190 -15.66 -12.90 -3.30
C SER A 190 -16.16 -12.85 -4.74
N THR A 191 -16.84 -13.91 -5.18
CA THR A 191 -17.46 -14.00 -6.51
C THR A 191 -18.92 -13.50 -6.54
N SER A 192 -19.41 -12.96 -5.42
CA SER A 192 -20.72 -12.30 -5.37
C SER A 192 -20.74 -11.05 -6.27
N PHE A 193 -21.93 -10.52 -6.58
CA PHE A 193 -22.05 -9.26 -7.33
C PHE A 193 -21.19 -8.16 -6.70
N TRP A 194 -21.36 -7.91 -5.39
CA TRP A 194 -20.58 -6.90 -4.68
C TRP A 194 -19.09 -7.22 -4.62
N GLY A 195 -18.70 -8.48 -4.46
CA GLY A 195 -17.30 -8.89 -4.51
C GLY A 195 -16.64 -8.62 -5.87
N ILE A 196 -17.35 -8.85 -6.98
CA ILE A 196 -16.86 -8.53 -8.33
C ILE A 196 -16.73 -7.01 -8.50
N ILE A 197 -17.71 -6.24 -8.02
CA ILE A 197 -17.65 -4.77 -8.06
C ILE A 197 -16.43 -4.27 -7.26
N GLU A 198 -16.19 -4.80 -6.06
CA GLU A 198 -15.03 -4.45 -5.22
C GLU A 198 -13.70 -4.67 -5.94
N ILE A 199 -13.54 -5.80 -6.62
CA ILE A 199 -12.34 -6.12 -7.39
C ILE A 199 -12.12 -5.08 -8.50
N ILE A 200 -13.18 -4.74 -9.24
CA ILE A 200 -13.11 -3.76 -10.33
C ILE A 200 -12.77 -2.38 -9.78
N THR A 201 -13.44 -1.93 -8.71
CA THR A 201 -13.22 -0.60 -8.14
C THR A 201 -11.85 -0.48 -7.47
N THR A 202 -11.37 -1.54 -6.83
CA THR A 202 -10.01 -1.63 -6.28
C THR A 202 -8.97 -1.54 -7.39
N PHE A 203 -9.17 -2.26 -8.49
CA PHE A 203 -8.26 -2.17 -9.64
C PHE A 203 -8.18 -0.72 -10.15
N ILE A 204 -9.33 -0.08 -10.36
CA ILE A 204 -9.40 1.31 -10.85
C ILE A 204 -8.71 2.28 -9.87
N ALA A 205 -8.92 2.11 -8.57
CA ALA A 205 -8.33 2.97 -7.53
C ALA A 205 -6.79 2.88 -7.53
N ILE A 206 -6.24 1.65 -7.44
CA ILE A 206 -4.80 1.42 -7.35
C ILE A 206 -4.09 1.74 -8.67
N TYR A 207 -4.62 1.26 -9.79
CA TYR A 207 -4.07 1.60 -11.11
C TYR A 207 -4.13 3.12 -11.34
N GLY A 208 -5.30 3.73 -11.09
CA GLY A 208 -5.54 5.14 -11.32
C GLY A 208 -4.60 6.05 -10.53
N MET A 209 -4.42 5.80 -9.22
CA MET A 209 -3.51 6.63 -8.42
C MET A 209 -2.05 6.57 -8.90
N LEU A 210 -1.61 5.42 -9.44
CA LEU A 210 -0.26 5.25 -9.97
C LEU A 210 -0.09 5.94 -11.33
N ILE A 211 -1.13 5.93 -12.18
CA ILE A 211 -1.15 6.74 -13.40
C ILE A 211 -1.13 8.24 -13.07
N VAL A 212 -1.85 8.68 -12.05
CA VAL A 212 -1.81 10.06 -11.56
C VAL A 212 -0.40 10.42 -11.07
N LYS A 213 0.25 9.55 -10.28
CA LYS A 213 1.65 9.73 -9.87
C LYS A 213 2.58 9.83 -11.08
N LYS A 214 2.41 8.99 -12.10
CA LYS A 214 3.23 9.03 -13.33
C LYS A 214 3.07 10.35 -14.08
N LYS A 215 1.83 10.82 -14.27
CA LYS A 215 1.53 12.08 -14.98
C LYS A 215 1.97 13.33 -14.23
N THR A 216 1.89 13.30 -12.89
CA THR A 216 2.22 14.45 -12.05
C THR A 216 3.68 14.45 -11.58
N GLY A 217 4.33 13.29 -11.51
CA GLY A 217 5.61 13.10 -10.86
C GLY A 217 5.53 13.20 -9.33
N ASN A 218 4.33 13.10 -8.74
CA ASN A 218 4.11 13.34 -7.31
C ASN A 218 3.42 12.14 -6.64
N ALA A 219 4.12 11.54 -5.68
CA ALA A 219 3.73 10.34 -4.94
C ALA A 219 2.82 10.60 -3.73
N TRP A 220 2.67 11.86 -3.30
CA TRP A 220 1.82 12.18 -2.13
C TRP A 220 0.35 11.86 -2.34
N GLY A 221 -0.13 11.79 -3.59
CA GLY A 221 -1.49 11.32 -3.88
C GLY A 221 -1.71 9.88 -3.40
N CYS A 222 -0.72 9.00 -3.55
CA CYS A 222 -0.81 7.61 -3.10
C CYS A 222 -0.81 7.52 -1.57
N VAL A 223 0.08 8.25 -0.88
CA VAL A 223 0.07 8.33 0.58
C VAL A 223 -1.24 8.93 1.11
N PHE A 224 -1.74 9.99 0.46
CA PHE A 224 -3.00 10.63 0.81
C PHE A 224 -4.17 9.63 0.76
N ALA A 225 -4.27 8.83 -0.30
CA ALA A 225 -5.33 7.84 -0.44
C ALA A 225 -5.35 6.85 0.74
N PHE A 226 -4.19 6.38 1.17
CA PHE A 226 -4.09 5.41 2.27
C PHE A 226 -4.30 6.05 3.65
N CYS A 227 -4.03 7.34 3.81
CA CYS A 227 -4.35 8.06 5.04
C CYS A 227 -5.85 8.39 5.19
N PHE A 228 -6.49 8.80 4.09
CA PHE A 228 -7.77 9.52 4.14
C PHE A 228 -8.91 8.87 3.36
N ILE A 229 -8.65 7.79 2.62
CA ILE A 229 -9.69 7.08 1.85
C ILE A 229 -9.63 5.60 2.17
N TRP A 230 -8.59 4.88 1.75
CA TRP A 230 -8.50 3.42 1.82
C TRP A 230 -8.67 2.87 3.24
N ASN A 231 -7.93 3.41 4.21
CA ASN A 231 -8.02 2.99 5.61
C ASN A 231 -9.10 3.75 6.41
N ALA A 232 -9.91 4.57 5.75
CA ALA A 232 -10.77 5.54 6.41
C ALA A 232 -12.27 5.34 6.20
N ILE A 233 -12.67 4.56 5.19
CA ILE A 233 -14.07 4.33 4.79
C ILE A 233 -14.51 2.90 5.05
#